data_AF-A0A2S2P6G1-F1
#
_entry.id   AF-A0A2S2P6G1-F1
#
_cell.length_a   1.000
_cell.length_b   1.000
_cell.length_c   1.000
_cell.angle_alpha   90.00
_cell.angle_beta   90.00
_cell.angle_gamma   90.00
#
_symmetry.space_group_name_H-M   'P 1'
#
loop_
_entity.id
_entity.type
_entity.pdbx_description
1 polymer ?
#
loop_
_entity_poly.entity_id
_entity_poly.type
_entity_poly.pdbx_seq_one_letter_code
_entity_poly.pdbx_strand_id
1 'polypeptide(L)'
;KSINFDKIVNNLKTELWIDLYNSKNVNKCCDIFYNKLNNSISLATEVKNISAKYKRIKQWMTAGLLCSARNKQKIAMKVKKHPNNTNLLKYYINYKNNFTNILRLTKINFFKTKFKNVAS
;
A
#
# COMPACT_ATOMS: atom_id res chain seq x y z
N LYS A 1 7.42 -0.94 -2.16
CA LYS A 1 8.75 -1.59 -2.15
C LYS A 1 8.72 -2.59 -1.02
N SER A 2 9.00 -3.86 -1.32
CA SER A 2 9.18 -4.89 -0.30
C SER A 2 10.63 -5.32 -0.37
N ILE A 3 11.29 -5.43 0.77
CA ILE A 3 12.68 -5.88 0.85
C ILE A 3 12.65 -7.33 1.30
N ASN A 4 13.33 -8.21 0.57
CA ASN A 4 13.55 -9.59 0.98
C ASN A 4 14.87 -9.69 1.74
N PHE A 5 14.81 -9.71 3.07
CA PHE A 5 16.00 -9.75 3.92
C PHE A 5 16.80 -11.05 3.78
N ASP A 6 16.14 -12.20 3.61
CA ASP A 6 16.82 -13.49 3.41
C ASP A 6 17.67 -13.48 2.14
N LYS A 7 17.14 -12.86 1.08
CA LYS A 7 17.87 -12.67 -0.19
C LYS A 7 19.10 -11.77 -0.01
N ILE A 8 19.01 -10.71 0.79
CA ILE A 8 20.17 -9.87 1.12
C ILE A 8 21.24 -10.68 1.83
N VAL A 9 20.84 -11.45 2.86
CA VAL A 9 21.78 -12.28 3.64
C VAL A 9 22.47 -13.30 2.74
N ASN A 10 21.73 -13.97 1.86
CA ASN A 10 22.30 -14.92 0.92
C ASN A 10 23.27 -14.26 -0.06
N ASN A 11 22.89 -13.12 -0.65
CA ASN A 11 23.76 -12.38 -1.57
C ASN A 11 25.07 -11.94 -0.90
N LEU A 12 25.01 -11.41 0.33
CA LEU A 12 26.20 -10.96 1.07
C LEU A 12 27.09 -12.12 1.52
N LYS A 13 26.51 -13.30 1.80
CA LYS A 13 27.27 -14.53 2.10
C LYS A 13 28.06 -15.03 0.89
N THR A 14 27.50 -14.89 -0.32
CA THR A 14 28.14 -15.32 -1.57
C THR A 14 29.06 -14.27 -2.20
N GLU A 15 28.98 -13.02 -1.74
CA GLU A 15 29.77 -11.91 -2.29
C GLU A 15 31.26 -12.08 -1.99
N LEU A 16 32.08 -11.92 -3.03
CA LEU A 16 33.54 -11.93 -2.88
C LEU A 16 34.01 -10.55 -2.40
N TRP A 17 34.60 -10.51 -1.20
CA TRP A 17 35.10 -9.28 -0.56
C TRP A 17 36.57 -8.98 -0.87
N ILE A 18 37.15 -9.67 -1.85
CA ILE A 18 38.57 -9.59 -2.22
C ILE A 18 38.99 -8.14 -2.50
N ASP A 19 38.16 -7.38 -3.21
CA ASP A 19 38.42 -5.97 -3.56
C ASP A 19 38.50 -5.06 -2.33
N LEU A 20 37.77 -5.40 -1.27
CA LEU A 20 37.75 -4.66 -0.01
C LEU A 20 39.01 -4.95 0.81
N TYR A 21 39.43 -6.22 0.86
CA TYR A 21 40.64 -6.63 1.61
C TYR A 21 41.95 -6.24 0.92
N ASN A 22 41.96 -6.13 -0.42
CA ASN A 22 43.15 -5.77 -1.19
C ASN A 22 43.41 -4.26 -1.25
N SER A 23 42.46 -3.43 -0.81
CA SER A 23 42.62 -1.97 -0.86
C SER A 23 43.26 -1.43 0.43
N LYS A 24 44.31 -0.63 0.29
CA LYS A 24 44.99 0.05 1.42
C LYS A 24 44.36 1.38 1.79
N ASN A 25 43.45 1.90 0.96
CA ASN A 25 42.81 3.20 1.17
C ASN A 25 41.46 2.99 1.85
N VAL A 26 41.35 3.43 3.10
CA VAL A 26 40.15 3.26 3.94
C VAL A 26 38.91 3.85 3.27
N ASN A 27 39.00 5.03 2.64
CA ASN A 27 37.86 5.65 1.97
C ASN A 27 37.38 4.77 0.80
N LYS A 28 38.32 4.22 0.03
CA LYS A 28 38.02 3.30 -1.07
C LYS A 28 37.38 2.00 -0.56
N CYS A 29 37.81 1.48 0.58
CA CYS A 29 37.19 0.31 1.22
C CYS A 29 35.74 0.60 1.62
N CYS A 30 35.48 1.77 2.22
CA CYS A 30 34.14 2.20 2.58
C CYS A 30 33.24 2.29 1.34
N ASP A 31 33.72 2.89 0.25
CA ASP A 31 32.94 2.99 -0.99
C ASP A 31 32.61 1.61 -1.57
N ILE A 32 33.59 0.71 -1.62
CA ILE A 32 33.39 -0.67 -2.11
C ILE A 32 32.33 -1.38 -1.26
N PHE A 33 32.40 -1.24 0.07
CA PHE A 33 31.43 -1.82 0.98
C PHE A 33 30.02 -1.28 0.73
N TYR A 34 29.87 0.05 0.71
CA TYR A 34 28.58 0.70 0.47
C TYR A 34 27.99 0.32 -0.88
N ASN A 35 28.81 0.23 -1.92
CA ASN A 35 28.35 -0.14 -3.25
C ASN A 35 27.86 -1.58 -3.31
N LYS A 36 28.59 -2.54 -2.74
CA LYS A 36 28.16 -3.95 -2.68
C LYS A 36 26.90 -4.13 -1.85
N LEU A 37 26.80 -3.43 -0.72
CA LEU A 37 25.61 -3.45 0.13
C LEU A 37 24.38 -2.87 -0.59
N ASN A 38 24.52 -1.70 -1.21
CA ASN A 38 23.43 -1.05 -1.96
C ASN A 38 22.99 -1.89 -3.17
N ASN A 39 23.93 -2.55 -3.85
CA ASN A 39 23.62 -3.47 -4.94
C ASN A 39 22.80 -4.67 -4.44
N SER A 40 23.20 -5.28 -3.33
CA SER A 40 22.45 -6.38 -2.71
C SER A 40 21.04 -5.96 -2.30
N ILE A 41 20.89 -4.77 -1.68
CA ILE A 41 19.59 -4.19 -1.33
C ILE A 41 18.74 -3.97 -2.58
N SER A 42 19.32 -3.44 -3.65
CA SER A 42 18.62 -3.21 -4.93
C SER A 42 18.08 -4.53 -5.52
N LEU A 43 18.92 -5.56 -5.60
CA LEU A 43 18.56 -6.89 -6.14
C LEU A 43 17.52 -7.63 -5.27
N ALA A 44 17.48 -7.33 -3.98
CA ALA A 44 16.51 -7.88 -3.04
C ALA A 44 15.26 -7.01 -2.85
N THR A 45 15.21 -5.83 -3.46
CA THR A 45 14.05 -4.94 -3.39
C THR A 45 13.12 -5.19 -4.57
N GLU A 46 11.93 -5.68 -4.27
CA GLU A 46 10.89 -5.86 -5.28
C GLU A 46 9.93 -4.66 -5.30
N VAL A 47 9.71 -4.13 -6.51
CA VAL A 47 8.65 -3.15 -6.78
C VAL A 47 7.40 -3.91 -7.23
N LYS A 48 6.48 -4.14 -6.30
CA LYS A 48 5.17 -4.69 -6.63
C LYS A 48 4.30 -3.62 -7.29
N ASN A 49 4.02 -3.80 -8.58
CA ASN A 49 3.10 -2.96 -9.33
C ASN A 49 1.66 -3.36 -8.98
N ILE A 50 1.00 -2.53 -8.18
CA ILE A 50 -0.40 -2.75 -7.80
C ILE A 50 -1.27 -1.88 -8.70
N SER A 51 -2.19 -2.50 -9.44
CA SER A 51 -3.18 -1.78 -10.24
C SER A 51 -3.96 -0.79 -9.35
N ALA A 52 -4.27 0.39 -9.90
CA ALA A 52 -5.08 1.41 -9.22
C ALA A 52 -6.42 0.88 -8.70
N LYS A 53 -6.95 -0.19 -9.31
CA LYS A 53 -8.15 -0.90 -8.84
C LYS A 53 -7.96 -1.46 -7.42
N TYR A 54 -6.79 -1.97 -7.08
CA TYR A 54 -6.50 -2.63 -5.81
C TYR A 54 -5.74 -1.75 -4.82
N LYS A 55 -5.25 -0.60 -5.28
CA LYS A 55 -4.55 0.37 -4.43
C LYS A 55 -5.52 0.98 -3.41
N ARG A 56 -5.35 0.63 -2.13
CA ARG A 56 -6.10 1.24 -1.03
C ARG A 56 -5.55 2.64 -0.77
N ILE A 57 -6.44 3.64 -0.77
CA ILE A 57 -6.07 5.06 -0.59
C ILE A 57 -5.76 5.35 0.89
N LYS A 58 -6.45 4.66 1.81
CA LYS A 58 -6.31 4.84 3.26
C LYS A 58 -6.21 3.49 3.94
N GLN A 59 -5.37 3.40 4.98
CA GLN A 59 -5.12 2.15 5.72
C GLN A 59 -6.40 1.57 6.36
N TRP A 60 -7.32 2.43 6.80
CA TRP A 60 -8.61 2.02 7.37
C TRP A 60 -9.64 1.55 6.34
N MET A 61 -9.37 1.74 5.04
CA MET A 61 -10.36 1.46 3.98
C MET A 61 -10.26 -0.01 3.54
N THR A 62 -11.35 -0.75 3.71
CA THR A 62 -11.44 -2.15 3.28
C THR A 62 -11.67 -2.26 1.77
N ALA A 63 -11.39 -3.45 1.20
CA ALA A 63 -11.69 -3.72 -0.21
C ALA A 63 -13.20 -3.58 -0.50
N GLY A 64 -14.06 -4.06 0.41
CA GLY A 64 -15.51 -3.91 0.33
C GLY A 64 -15.93 -2.44 0.29
N LEU A 65 -15.41 -1.61 1.19
CA LEU A 65 -15.68 -0.15 1.18
C LEU A 65 -15.24 0.52 -0.10
N LEU A 66 -14.10 0.14 -0.66
CA LEU A 66 -13.61 0.67 -1.93
C LEU A 66 -14.55 0.29 -3.09
N CYS A 67 -15.01 -0.96 -3.14
CA CYS A 67 -16.01 -1.42 -4.11
C CYS A 67 -17.32 -0.63 -3.93
N SER A 68 -17.80 -0.46 -2.71
CA SER A 68 -19.03 0.29 -2.41
C SER A 68 -18.91 1.77 -2.81
N ALA A 69 -17.74 2.40 -2.61
CA ALA A 69 -17.48 3.78 -3.01
C ALA A 69 -17.55 3.96 -4.53
N ARG A 70 -16.94 3.04 -5.29
CA ARG A 70 -17.01 3.03 -6.76
C ARG A 70 -18.43 2.79 -7.25
N ASN A 71 -19.17 1.88 -6.63
CA ASN A 71 -20.56 1.64 -6.98
C ASN A 71 -21.43 2.88 -6.72
N LYS A 72 -21.20 3.59 -5.59
CA LYS A 72 -21.85 4.89 -5.31
C LYS A 72 -21.64 5.89 -6.46
N GLN A 73 -20.40 6.04 -6.94
CA GLN A 73 -20.09 6.92 -8.08
C GLN A 73 -20.79 6.46 -9.36
N LYS A 74 -20.77 5.16 -9.66
CA LYS A 74 -21.48 4.61 -10.83
C LYS A 74 -22.98 4.94 -10.80
N ILE A 75 -23.63 4.77 -9.65
CA ILE A 75 -25.05 5.08 -9.48
C ILE A 75 -25.30 6.59 -9.62
N ALA A 76 -24.46 7.44 -9.01
CA ALA A 76 -24.56 8.90 -9.14
C ALA A 76 -24.48 9.35 -10.62
N MET A 77 -23.59 8.75 -11.41
CA MET A 77 -23.51 9.01 -12.85
C MET A 77 -24.78 8.57 -13.59
N LYS A 78 -25.38 7.44 -13.23
CA LYS A 78 -26.65 6.99 -13.82
C LYS A 78 -27.79 7.95 -13.49
N VAL A 79 -27.89 8.42 -12.24
CA VAL A 79 -28.88 9.43 -11.82
C VAL A 79 -28.72 10.71 -12.65
N LYS A 80 -27.47 11.18 -12.83
CA LYS A 80 -27.18 12.38 -13.64
C LYS A 80 -27.62 12.22 -15.11
N LYS A 81 -27.48 11.01 -15.67
CA LYS A 81 -27.91 10.71 -17.05
C LYS A 81 -29.42 10.55 -17.20
N HIS A 82 -30.12 10.18 -16.14
CA HIS A 82 -31.57 9.94 -16.15
C HIS A 82 -32.28 10.75 -15.06
N PRO A 83 -32.35 12.08 -15.20
CA PRO A 83 -32.84 12.97 -14.14
C PRO A 83 -34.30 12.72 -13.75
N ASN A 84 -35.13 12.24 -14.69
CA ASN A 84 -36.55 11.98 -14.46
C ASN A 84 -36.83 10.62 -13.80
N ASN A 85 -35.79 9.79 -13.59
CA ASN A 85 -35.96 8.48 -12.95
C ASN A 85 -35.94 8.61 -11.42
N THR A 86 -37.11 8.88 -10.84
CA THR A 86 -37.29 9.06 -9.39
C THR A 86 -36.94 7.81 -8.58
N ASN A 87 -37.20 6.62 -9.10
CA ASN A 87 -36.82 5.35 -8.46
C ASN A 87 -35.31 5.20 -8.33
N LEU A 88 -34.56 5.53 -9.39
CA LEU A 88 -33.10 5.51 -9.39
C LEU A 88 -32.52 6.56 -8.43
N LEU A 89 -33.12 7.75 -8.35
CA LEU A 89 -32.74 8.78 -7.40
C LEU A 89 -32.96 8.31 -5.95
N LYS A 90 -34.11 7.73 -5.64
CA LYS A 90 -34.43 7.18 -4.31
C LYS A 90 -33.43 6.09 -3.91
N TYR A 91 -33.15 5.16 -4.83
CA TYR A 91 -32.14 4.12 -4.63
C TYR A 91 -30.75 4.71 -4.33
N TYR A 92 -30.32 5.71 -5.11
CA TYR A 92 -29.05 6.40 -4.90
C TYR A 92 -28.96 7.05 -3.51
N ILE A 93 -30.01 7.77 -3.08
CA ILE A 93 -30.05 8.44 -1.79
C ILE A 93 -29.90 7.42 -0.65
N ASN A 94 -30.66 6.33 -0.69
CA ASN A 94 -30.58 5.26 0.31
C ASN A 94 -29.18 4.64 0.36
N TYR A 95 -28.63 4.30 -0.81
CA TYR A 95 -27.28 3.75 -0.92
C TYR A 95 -26.21 4.70 -0.39
N LYS A 96 -26.30 6.00 -0.72
CA LYS A 96 -25.37 7.06 -0.25
C LYS A 96 -25.38 7.16 1.27
N ASN A 97 -26.56 7.15 1.88
CA ASN A 97 -26.71 7.28 3.33
C ASN A 97 -26.14 6.05 4.05
N ASN A 98 -26.49 4.85 3.60
CA ASN A 98 -25.95 3.59 4.15
C ASN A 98 -24.43 3.52 4.02
N PHE A 99 -23.89 3.87 2.84
CA PHE A 99 -22.45 3.92 2.64
C PHE A 99 -21.76 4.91 3.60
N THR A 100 -22.36 6.08 3.84
CA THR A 100 -21.79 7.11 4.73
C THR A 100 -21.75 6.62 6.17
N ASN A 101 -22.80 5.94 6.63
CA ASN A 101 -22.85 5.32 7.96
C ASN A 101 -21.78 4.24 8.14
N ILE A 102 -21.69 3.30 7.19
CA ILE A 102 -20.68 2.23 7.23
C ILE A 102 -19.26 2.83 7.21
N LEU A 103 -19.01 3.82 6.35
CA LEU A 103 -17.71 4.48 6.26
C LEU A 103 -17.28 5.10 7.60
N ARG A 104 -18.21 5.79 8.27
CA ARG A 104 -17.97 6.39 9.60
C ARG A 104 -17.63 5.32 10.63
N LEU A 105 -18.46 4.28 10.73
CA LEU A 105 -18.27 3.19 11.70
C LEU A 105 -16.96 2.45 11.48
N THR A 106 -16.62 2.11 10.23
CA THR A 106 -15.36 1.43 9.92
C THR A 106 -14.16 2.28 10.30
N LYS A 107 -14.19 3.59 10.03
CA LYS A 107 -13.10 4.50 10.40
C LYS A 107 -12.91 4.54 11.92
N ILE A 108 -14.00 4.73 12.67
CA ILE A 108 -13.97 4.74 14.14
C ILE A 108 -13.41 3.42 14.67
N ASN A 109 -13.93 2.29 14.19
CA ASN A 109 -13.52 0.97 14.66
C ASN A 109 -12.03 0.71 14.40
N PHE A 110 -11.53 1.06 13.20
CA PHE A 110 -10.11 0.91 12.88
C PHE A 110 -9.21 1.65 13.86
N PHE A 111 -9.49 2.93 14.16
CA PHE A 111 -8.67 3.70 15.08
C PHE A 111 -8.83 3.23 16.52
N LYS A 112 -10.04 2.83 16.95
CA LYS A 112 -10.27 2.25 18.27
C LYS A 112 -9.42 0.99 18.49
N THR A 113 -9.40 0.08 17.52
CA THR A 113 -8.56 -1.13 17.58
C THR A 113 -7.08 -0.79 17.52
N LYS A 114 -6.67 0.14 16.64
CA LYS A 114 -5.28 0.54 16.49
C LYS A 114 -4.68 1.08 17.79
N PHE A 115 -5.42 1.90 18.54
CA PHE A 115 -4.94 2.46 19.80
C PHE A 115 -4.98 1.44 20.96
N LYS A 116 -5.97 0.55 20.98
CA LYS A 116 -6.01 -0.54 21.99
C LYS A 116 -4.78 -1.44 21.91
N ASN A 117 -4.37 -1.82 20.70
CA ASN A 117 -3.23 -2.71 20.48
C ASN A 117 -1.86 -2.07 20.80
N VAL A 118 -1.81 -0.75 21.05
CA VAL A 118 -0.57 -0.04 21.42
C VAL A 118 -0.45 0.13 22.94
N ALA A 119 -1.56 0.02 23.66
CA ALA A 119 -1.61 0.17 25.12
C ALA A 119 -1.56 -1.18 25.89
N SER A 120 -1.51 -2.31 25.17
CA SER A 120 -1.33 -3.67 25.70
C SER A 120 0.04 -4.20 25.29
#